data_AF-A0A7S1TAS3-F1
#
_entry.id   AF-A0A7S1TAS3-F1
#
_cell.length_a   1.000
_cell.length_b   1.000
_cell.length_c   1.000
_cell.angle_alpha   90.00
_cell.angle_beta   90.00
_cell.angle_gamma   90.00
#
_symmetry.space_group_name_H-M   'P 1'
#
loop_
_entity.id
_entity.type
_entity.pdbx_description
1 polymer ?
#
loop_
_entity_poly.entity_id
_entity_poly.type
_entity_poly.pdbx_seq_one_letter_code
_entity_poly.pdbx_strand_id
1 'polypeptide(L)'
;FWIERFNREDDEDEEYHPDVQIRTFGLKNSEIRSMRELDPSNINQLVGIRGMVIRTSHIIPDLQTSFYRCSQCHHSEEVDVERGSLKEPSVCSFCGSKFSFLMVHNRNRYNDKQVIRLQEAPEAIPQGETPATLSVLAYDTLVDGSRPGDRVEITGILRAVTVRVHPRMRTVRNIFRTYVDLVHIKLLR
;
A
#
# COMPACT_ATOMS: atom_id res chain seq x y z
N PHE A 1 38.19 13.99 -25.10
CA PHE A 1 37.20 14.09 -24.01
C PHE A 1 36.37 12.83 -24.02
N TRP A 2 36.91 11.82 -23.36
CA TRP A 2 36.32 10.49 -23.19
C TRP A 2 35.47 10.52 -21.92
N ILE A 3 34.18 10.21 -22.03
CA ILE A 3 33.38 9.76 -20.89
C ILE A 3 33.20 8.27 -21.14
N GLU A 4 33.90 7.47 -20.34
CA GLU A 4 33.86 6.02 -20.37
C GLU A 4 32.44 5.56 -20.01
N ARG A 5 31.81 4.85 -20.96
CA ARG A 5 30.79 3.85 -20.69
C ARG A 5 31.41 2.85 -19.71
N PHE A 6 30.92 2.83 -18.47
CA PHE A 6 31.08 1.65 -17.63
C PHE A 6 30.23 0.54 -18.26
N ASN A 7 30.90 -0.39 -18.93
CA ASN A 7 30.36 -1.69 -19.28
C ASN A 7 29.86 -2.34 -17.99
N ARG A 8 28.54 -2.54 -17.90
CA ARG A 8 27.98 -3.71 -17.25
C ARG A 8 27.52 -4.63 -18.39
N GLU A 9 28.51 -5.23 -19.04
CA GLU A 9 28.34 -6.51 -19.73
C GLU A 9 28.24 -7.56 -18.61
N ASP A 10 27.37 -8.55 -18.78
CA ASP A 10 26.94 -9.58 -17.82
C ASP A 10 25.75 -9.18 -16.92
N ASP A 11 24.55 -9.26 -17.51
CA ASP A 11 23.30 -9.81 -16.93
C ASP A 11 22.27 -9.95 -18.10
N GLU A 12 22.64 -10.65 -19.19
CA GLU A 12 21.77 -10.86 -20.38
C GLU A 12 20.80 -12.06 -20.26
N ASP A 13 20.77 -12.76 -19.12
CA ASP A 13 19.92 -13.94 -18.89
C ASP A 13 19.12 -13.88 -17.57
N GLU A 14 18.73 -12.69 -17.09
CA GLU A 14 17.72 -12.61 -16.02
C GLU A 14 16.34 -12.77 -16.66
N GLU A 15 15.90 -14.03 -16.79
CA GLU A 15 14.59 -14.40 -17.31
C GLU A 15 13.50 -13.58 -16.58
N TYR A 16 12.95 -12.57 -17.27
CA TYR A 16 11.93 -11.68 -16.71
C TYR A 16 10.66 -12.50 -16.49
N HIS A 17 10.53 -13.12 -15.33
CA HIS A 17 9.30 -13.75 -14.91
C HIS A 17 8.34 -12.63 -14.52
N PRO A 18 7.24 -12.40 -15.28
CA PRO A 18 6.25 -11.42 -14.86
C PRO A 18 5.65 -11.89 -13.53
N ASP A 19 5.62 -11.00 -12.54
CA ASP A 19 4.96 -11.28 -11.26
C ASP A 19 3.50 -11.65 -11.51
N VAL A 20 3.15 -12.93 -11.26
CA VAL A 20 1.78 -13.41 -11.43
C VAL A 20 0.96 -12.98 -10.21
N GLN A 21 0.10 -11.97 -10.39
CA GLN A 21 -0.82 -11.53 -9.36
C GLN A 21 -2.15 -12.29 -9.44
N ILE A 22 -2.54 -12.92 -8.33
CA ILE A 22 -3.84 -13.59 -8.19
C ILE A 22 -4.83 -12.63 -7.54
N ARG A 23 -5.95 -12.36 -8.22
CA ARG A 23 -7.04 -11.55 -7.69
C ARG A 23 -8.23 -12.43 -7.35
N THR A 24 -8.51 -12.60 -6.07
CA THR A 24 -9.69 -13.33 -5.62
C THR A 24 -10.92 -12.43 -5.74
N PHE A 25 -11.99 -12.97 -6.33
CA PHE A 25 -13.26 -12.27 -6.54
C PHE A 25 -14.44 -13.23 -6.37
N GLY A 26 -15.65 -12.70 -6.28
CA GLY A 26 -16.87 -13.52 -6.25
C GLY A 26 -17.10 -14.19 -4.90
N LEU A 27 -16.84 -13.48 -3.81
CA LEU A 27 -17.21 -13.92 -2.47
C LEU A 27 -18.71 -14.23 -2.41
N LYS A 28 -19.10 -15.20 -1.57
CA LYS A 28 -20.52 -15.54 -1.40
C LYS A 28 -21.26 -14.31 -0.89
N ASN A 29 -22.55 -14.17 -1.23
CA ASN A 29 -23.35 -13.03 -0.73
C ASN A 29 -23.34 -12.93 0.82
N SER A 30 -23.13 -14.04 1.54
CA SER A 30 -22.96 -14.07 3.00
C SER A 30 -21.66 -13.43 3.51
N GLU A 31 -20.66 -13.28 2.65
CA GLU A 31 -19.35 -12.68 2.92
C GLU A 31 -19.28 -11.22 2.43
N ILE A 32 -20.28 -10.79 1.65
CA ILE A 32 -20.50 -9.39 1.31
C ILE A 32 -21.23 -8.75 2.48
N ARG A 33 -20.55 -7.86 3.18
CA ARG A 33 -21.05 -7.21 4.39
C ARG A 33 -21.43 -5.77 4.13
N SER A 34 -22.41 -5.28 4.89
CA SER A 34 -22.64 -3.84 5.00
C SER A 34 -21.44 -3.20 5.72
N MET A 35 -21.15 -1.94 5.43
CA MET A 35 -20.02 -1.24 6.02
C MET A 35 -20.16 -1.09 7.55
N ARG A 36 -21.40 -1.07 8.05
CA ARG A 36 -21.76 -1.09 9.48
C ARG A 36 -21.63 -2.44 10.16
N GLU A 37 -21.69 -3.53 9.41
CA GLU A 37 -21.61 -4.91 9.93
C GLU A 37 -20.17 -5.42 10.02
N LEU A 38 -19.19 -4.52 9.86
CA LEU A 38 -17.77 -4.87 10.00
C LEU A 38 -17.41 -4.98 11.47
N ASP A 39 -17.30 -6.22 11.94
CA ASP A 39 -16.90 -6.53 13.30
C ASP A 39 -15.37 -6.54 13.46
N PRO A 40 -14.84 -6.27 14.67
CA PRO A 40 -13.42 -6.43 14.97
C PRO A 40 -12.90 -7.85 14.74
N SER A 41 -13.78 -8.86 14.76
CA SER A 41 -13.43 -10.26 14.45
C SER A 41 -13.03 -10.47 13.00
N ASN A 42 -13.38 -9.56 12.09
CA ASN A 42 -13.04 -9.62 10.67
C ASN A 42 -11.67 -9.02 10.33
N ILE A 43 -10.93 -8.51 11.31
CA ILE A 43 -9.58 -7.98 11.08
C ILE A 43 -8.67 -9.10 10.55
N ASN A 44 -7.89 -8.79 9.51
CA ASN A 44 -7.05 -9.69 8.74
C ASN A 44 -7.81 -10.79 7.97
N GLN A 45 -9.11 -10.64 7.77
CA GLN A 45 -9.92 -11.54 6.94
C GLN A 45 -10.31 -10.86 5.62
N LEU A 46 -10.59 -11.69 4.61
CA LEU A 46 -11.10 -11.25 3.32
C LEU A 46 -12.59 -10.90 3.47
N VAL A 47 -12.97 -9.68 3.09
CA VAL A 47 -14.32 -9.15 3.19
C VAL A 47 -14.77 -8.58 1.84
N GLY A 48 -16.05 -8.75 1.52
CA GLY A 48 -16.70 -8.10 0.39
C GLY A 48 -17.48 -6.88 0.87
N ILE A 49 -17.34 -5.72 0.21
CA ILE A 49 -18.07 -4.51 0.58
C ILE A 49 -18.62 -3.86 -0.69
N ARG A 50 -19.87 -3.40 -0.63
CA ARG A 50 -20.52 -2.65 -1.71
C ARG A 50 -20.67 -1.19 -1.32
N GLY A 51 -20.44 -0.30 -2.27
CA GLY A 51 -20.58 1.12 -2.03
C GLY A 51 -20.38 1.98 -3.26
N MET A 52 -20.43 3.29 -3.05
CA MET A 52 -20.17 4.30 -4.06
C MET A 52 -18.85 5.00 -3.77
N VAL A 53 -18.02 5.20 -4.79
CA VAL A 53 -16.77 5.95 -4.66
C VAL A 53 -17.08 7.44 -4.53
N ILE A 54 -16.68 8.06 -3.42
CA ILE A 54 -16.87 9.51 -3.19
C ILE A 54 -15.69 10.29 -3.75
N ARG A 55 -14.47 9.81 -3.48
CA ARG A 55 -13.23 10.52 -3.80
C ARG A 55 -12.08 9.55 -3.90
N THR A 56 -11.20 9.81 -4.84
CA THR A 56 -9.87 9.19 -4.94
C THR A 56 -8.79 10.23 -4.60
N SER A 57 -7.72 9.80 -3.95
CA SER A 57 -6.52 10.63 -3.79
C SER A 57 -5.70 10.63 -5.09
N HIS A 58 -4.78 11.59 -5.20
CA HIS A 58 -3.66 11.45 -6.12
C HIS A 58 -2.84 10.19 -5.78
N ILE A 59 -2.07 9.71 -6.75
CA ILE A 59 -1.15 8.59 -6.58
C ILE A 59 -0.05 9.01 -5.61
N ILE A 60 0.18 8.18 -4.60
CA ILE A 60 1.17 8.39 -3.55
C ILE A 60 2.25 7.31 -3.73
N PRO A 61 3.53 7.68 -3.93
CA PRO A 61 4.61 6.70 -4.01
C PRO A 61 4.83 6.06 -2.64
N ASP A 62 4.79 4.72 -2.60
CA ASP A 62 5.05 3.91 -1.40
C ASP A 62 6.41 3.22 -1.52
N LEU A 63 7.26 3.34 -0.51
CA LEU A 63 8.62 2.81 -0.58
C LEU A 63 8.58 1.27 -0.52
N GLN A 64 9.10 0.61 -1.56
CA GLN A 64 9.25 -0.85 -1.60
C GLN A 64 10.68 -1.27 -1.23
N THR A 65 11.67 -0.63 -1.87
CA THR A 65 13.10 -0.95 -1.68
C THR A 65 13.89 0.34 -1.54
N SER A 66 14.70 0.39 -0.49
CA SER A 66 15.55 1.52 -0.16
C SER A 66 16.96 1.29 -0.68
N PHE A 67 17.50 2.28 -1.38
CA PHE A 67 18.88 2.32 -1.82
C PHE A 67 19.71 3.18 -0.86
N TYR A 68 20.77 2.58 -0.32
CA TYR A 68 21.72 3.24 0.56
C TYR A 68 23.09 3.34 -0.11
N ARG A 69 23.78 4.45 0.14
CA ARG A 69 25.15 4.67 -0.31
C ARG A 69 26.04 5.09 0.85
N CYS A 70 27.18 4.41 1.01
CA CYS A 70 28.18 4.76 2.01
C CYS A 70 28.82 6.12 1.66
N SER A 71 28.91 7.00 2.65
CA SER A 71 29.57 8.31 2.54
C SER A 71 31.09 8.24 2.41
N GLN A 72 31.71 7.16 2.89
CA GLN A 72 33.18 7.00 2.93
C GLN A 72 33.73 6.30 1.69
N CYS A 73 33.20 5.10 1.37
CA CYS A 73 33.70 4.28 0.25
C CYS A 73 32.77 4.23 -0.96
N HIS A 74 31.61 4.90 -0.90
CA HIS A 74 30.60 4.90 -1.97
C HIS A 74 29.99 3.54 -2.34
N HIS A 75 30.27 2.49 -1.55
CA HIS A 75 29.58 1.21 -1.67
C HIS A 75 28.07 1.39 -1.50
N SER A 76 27.29 0.67 -2.30
CA SER A 76 25.84 0.78 -2.35
C SER A 76 25.20 -0.52 -1.90
N GLU A 77 24.14 -0.43 -1.09
CA GLU A 77 23.39 -1.57 -0.58
C GLU A 77 21.88 -1.28 -0.72
N GLU A 78 21.10 -2.29 -1.10
CA GLU A 78 19.64 -2.20 -1.20
C GLU A 78 18.98 -2.98 -0.06
N VAL A 79 17.93 -2.41 0.52
CA VAL A 79 17.19 -3.01 1.63
C VAL A 79 15.69 -2.91 1.35
N ASP A 80 15.02 -4.06 1.35
CA ASP A 80 13.57 -4.14 1.19
C ASP A 80 12.81 -3.72 2.45
N VAL A 81 11.64 -3.10 2.27
CA VAL A 81 10.76 -2.71 3.37
C VAL A 81 9.96 -3.92 3.85
N GLU A 82 10.27 -4.40 5.05
CA GLU A 82 9.55 -5.51 5.68
C GLU A 82 8.41 -4.99 6.57
N ARG A 83 7.15 -5.31 6.22
CA ARG A 83 5.96 -4.99 7.05
C ARG A 83 5.88 -3.51 7.48
N GLY A 84 6.30 -2.59 6.61
CA GLY A 84 6.30 -1.15 6.87
C GLY A 84 7.42 -0.67 7.80
N SER A 85 8.38 -1.52 8.14
CA SER A 85 9.59 -1.15 8.87
C SER A 85 10.82 -1.27 7.97
N LEU A 86 11.51 -0.15 7.78
CA LEU A 86 12.79 -0.12 7.09
C LEU A 86 13.93 -0.24 8.12
N LYS A 87 14.82 -1.22 7.93
CA LYS A 87 15.99 -1.43 8.80
C LYS A 87 17.24 -0.96 8.07
N GLU A 88 17.70 0.25 8.41
CA GLU A 88 18.91 0.79 7.82
C GLU A 88 20.16 -0.05 8.20
N PRO A 89 21.06 -0.35 7.25
CA PRO A 89 22.31 -1.04 7.54
C PRO A 89 23.21 -0.15 8.40
N SER A 90 23.65 -0.69 9.54
CA SER A 90 24.43 0.07 10.52
C SER A 90 25.93 0.08 10.26
N VAL A 91 26.45 -0.86 9.46
CA VAL A 91 27.88 -1.00 9.17
C VAL A 91 28.05 -1.28 7.68
N CYS A 92 28.97 -0.55 7.04
CA CYS A 92 29.30 -0.81 5.65
C CYS A 92 30.08 -2.12 5.49
N SER A 93 29.57 -3.01 4.64
CA SER A 93 30.18 -4.31 4.36
C SER A 93 31.58 -4.22 3.74
N PHE A 94 31.90 -3.11 3.06
CA PHE A 94 33.16 -2.93 2.34
C PHE A 94 34.25 -2.24 3.18
N CYS A 95 33.95 -1.09 3.81
CA CYS A 95 34.95 -0.31 4.55
C CYS A 95 34.84 -0.44 6.08
N GLY A 96 33.87 -1.20 6.60
CA GLY A 96 33.65 -1.39 8.04
C GLY A 96 33.20 -0.13 8.80
N SER A 97 32.94 0.98 8.10
CA SER A 97 32.54 2.24 8.72
C SER A 97 31.10 2.16 9.26
N LYS A 98 30.93 2.47 10.54
CA LYS A 98 29.62 2.45 11.22
C LYS A 98 28.82 3.72 10.93
N PHE A 99 27.50 3.59 10.79
CA PHE A 99 26.55 4.68 10.58
C PHE A 99 26.95 5.64 9.44
N SER A 100 27.53 5.07 8.38
CA SER A 100 28.09 5.83 7.26
C SER A 100 27.17 5.87 6.04
N PHE A 101 26.06 5.13 6.06
CA PHE A 101 25.11 5.06 4.95
C PHE A 101 24.21 6.29 4.90
N LEU A 102 23.88 6.68 3.68
CA LEU A 102 22.92 7.73 3.37
C LEU A 102 21.90 7.17 2.39
N MET A 103 20.61 7.39 2.66
CA MET A 103 19.54 6.99 1.74
C MET A 103 19.53 7.90 0.52
N VAL A 104 19.48 7.30 -0.68
CA VAL A 104 19.44 8.01 -1.95
C VAL A 104 18.03 7.91 -2.52
N HIS A 105 17.16 8.83 -2.12
CA HIS A 105 15.72 8.79 -2.42
C HIS A 105 15.39 8.60 -3.92
N ASN A 106 16.16 9.19 -4.83
CA ASN A 106 15.93 9.10 -6.27
C ASN A 106 16.30 7.74 -6.90
N ARG A 107 16.98 6.85 -6.15
CA ARG A 107 17.30 5.48 -6.58
C ARG A 107 16.48 4.41 -5.88
N ASN A 108 15.60 4.82 -4.96
CA ASN A 108 14.70 3.89 -4.29
C ASN A 108 13.65 3.37 -5.28
N ARG A 109 13.16 2.15 -5.02
CA ARG A 109 12.03 1.56 -5.74
C ARG A 109 10.73 1.89 -5.00
N TYR A 110 9.75 2.39 -5.74
CA TYR A 110 8.45 2.81 -5.23
C TYR A 110 7.32 2.07 -5.94
N ASN A 111 6.27 1.77 -5.19
CA ASN A 111 5.01 1.24 -5.69
C ASN A 111 3.94 2.32 -5.67
N ASP A 112 2.98 2.21 -6.57
CA ASP A 112 1.88 3.16 -6.63
C ASP A 112 0.81 2.79 -5.59
N LYS A 113 0.47 3.75 -4.72
CA LYS A 113 -0.60 3.61 -3.74
C LYS A 113 -1.64 4.70 -3.94
N GLN A 114 -2.91 4.32 -3.92
CA GLN A 114 -4.03 5.25 -3.99
C GLN A 114 -5.02 5.01 -2.85
N VAL A 115 -5.51 6.10 -2.25
CA VAL A 115 -6.54 6.05 -1.23
C VAL A 115 -7.90 6.35 -1.85
N ILE A 116 -8.80 5.38 -1.81
CA ILE A 116 -10.17 5.48 -2.30
C ILE A 116 -11.09 5.63 -1.08
N ARG A 117 -11.99 6.61 -1.12
CA ARG A 117 -13.05 6.80 -0.11
C ARG A 117 -14.36 6.24 -0.64
N LEU A 118 -14.85 5.20 0.02
CA LEU A 118 -16.10 4.53 -0.29
C LEU A 118 -17.19 5.00 0.67
N GLN A 119 -18.40 5.20 0.15
CA GLN A 119 -19.63 5.40 0.92
C GLN A 119 -20.51 4.17 0.82
N GLU A 120 -21.29 3.90 1.86
CA GLU A 120 -22.39 2.93 1.76
C GLU A 120 -23.34 3.24 0.59
N ALA A 121 -23.87 2.18 -0.03
CA ALA A 121 -24.90 2.33 -1.05
C ALA A 121 -26.16 2.96 -0.43
N PRO A 122 -26.86 3.88 -1.14
CA PRO A 122 -28.00 4.62 -0.59
C PRO A 122 -29.14 3.70 -0.14
N GLU A 123 -29.28 2.54 -0.77
CA GLU A 123 -30.29 1.51 -0.46
C GLU A 123 -30.06 0.84 0.91
N ALA A 124 -28.83 0.87 1.42
CA ALA A 124 -28.45 0.26 2.69
C ALA A 124 -28.43 1.26 3.87
N ILE A 125 -28.73 2.54 3.64
CA ILE A 125 -28.67 3.58 4.66
C ILE A 125 -29.95 3.55 5.52
N PRO A 126 -29.85 3.41 6.85
CA PRO A 126 -30.99 3.55 7.75
C PRO A 126 -31.61 4.95 7.69
N GLN A 127 -32.93 5.04 7.80
CA GLN A 127 -33.62 6.34 7.75
C GLN A 127 -33.15 7.26 8.87
N GLY A 128 -32.73 8.48 8.51
CA GLY A 128 -32.31 9.51 9.47
C GLY A 128 -30.85 9.45 9.90
N GLU A 129 -30.05 8.51 9.40
CA GLU A 129 -28.62 8.43 9.70
C GLU A 129 -27.72 8.95 8.57
N THR A 130 -26.55 9.47 8.95
CA THR A 130 -25.50 9.84 8.00
C THR A 130 -24.84 8.58 7.42
N PRO A 131 -24.61 8.50 6.09
CA PRO A 131 -23.92 7.37 5.47
C PRO A 131 -22.54 7.10 6.07
N ALA A 132 -22.21 5.83 6.31
CA ALA A 132 -20.86 5.47 6.75
C ALA A 132 -19.85 5.57 5.59
N THR A 133 -18.58 5.86 5.92
CA THR A 133 -17.50 5.98 4.93
C THR A 133 -16.27 5.16 5.30
N LEU A 134 -15.70 4.45 4.32
CA LEU A 134 -14.54 3.58 4.48
C LEU A 134 -13.35 4.08 3.67
N SER A 135 -12.15 3.89 4.22
CA SER A 135 -10.90 4.02 3.46
C SER A 135 -10.54 2.68 2.84
N VAL A 136 -10.27 2.69 1.54
CA VAL A 136 -9.78 1.54 0.78
C VAL A 136 -8.43 1.94 0.19
N LEU A 137 -7.43 1.06 0.29
CA LEU A 137 -6.10 1.26 -0.29
C LEU A 137 -5.98 0.38 -1.54
N ALA A 138 -5.70 1.01 -2.67
CA ALA A 138 -5.40 0.34 -3.93
C ALA A 138 -3.89 0.42 -4.21
N TYR A 139 -3.34 -0.66 -4.77
CA TYR A 139 -1.92 -0.81 -5.06
C TYR A 139 -1.71 -1.16 -6.54
N ASP A 140 -0.61 -0.64 -7.10
CA ASP A 140 -0.10 -0.94 -8.44
C ASP A 140 -1.20 -0.91 -9.52
N THR A 141 -1.51 -2.07 -10.11
CA THR A 141 -2.46 -2.24 -11.22
C THR A 141 -3.92 -1.96 -10.87
N LEU A 142 -4.25 -1.74 -9.59
CA LEU A 142 -5.59 -1.37 -9.11
C LEU A 142 -5.75 0.15 -8.93
N VAL A 143 -4.65 0.90 -9.03
CA VAL A 143 -4.67 2.37 -8.99
C VAL A 143 -5.42 2.92 -10.21
N ASP A 144 -6.21 3.98 -10.00
CA ASP A 144 -7.09 4.59 -10.99
C ASP A 144 -8.14 3.64 -11.61
N GLY A 145 -8.36 2.47 -10.99
CA GLY A 145 -9.36 1.49 -11.44
C GLY A 145 -10.82 1.90 -11.17
N SER A 146 -11.07 2.97 -10.42
CA SER A 146 -12.41 3.50 -10.16
C SER A 146 -12.42 5.02 -10.12
N ARG A 147 -13.55 5.62 -10.48
CA ARG A 147 -13.75 7.06 -10.52
C ARG A 147 -14.80 7.50 -9.49
N PRO A 148 -14.73 8.74 -8.99
CA PRO A 148 -15.80 9.30 -8.17
C PRO A 148 -17.17 9.17 -8.87
N GLY A 149 -18.16 8.66 -8.15
CA GLY A 149 -19.51 8.36 -8.64
C GLY A 149 -19.76 6.89 -9.01
N ASP A 150 -18.70 6.08 -9.19
CA ASP A 150 -18.86 4.68 -9.54
C ASP A 150 -19.45 3.87 -8.38
N ARG A 151 -20.41 2.98 -8.71
CA ARG A 151 -20.88 1.94 -7.79
C ARG A 151 -19.97 0.74 -7.93
N VAL A 152 -19.40 0.29 -6.82
CA VAL A 152 -18.38 -0.77 -6.82
C VAL A 152 -18.65 -1.83 -5.76
N GLU A 153 -18.29 -3.05 -6.10
CA GLU A 153 -18.11 -4.15 -5.16
C GLU A 153 -16.62 -4.41 -5.02
N ILE A 154 -16.08 -4.15 -3.82
CA ILE A 154 -14.68 -4.38 -3.50
C ILE A 154 -14.54 -5.69 -2.74
N THR A 155 -13.48 -6.42 -3.04
CA THR A 155 -12.99 -7.55 -2.25
C THR A 155 -11.63 -7.18 -1.71
N GLY A 156 -11.45 -7.30 -0.41
CA GLY A 156 -10.21 -6.85 0.23
C GLY A 156 -10.04 -7.35 1.65
N ILE A 157 -8.89 -7.08 2.23
CA ILE A 157 -8.55 -7.50 3.59
C ILE A 157 -8.79 -6.34 4.55
N LEU A 158 -9.61 -6.56 5.58
CA LEU A 158 -9.83 -5.54 6.60
C LEU A 158 -8.59 -5.42 7.49
N ARG A 159 -8.00 -4.23 7.56
CA ARG A 159 -6.83 -3.95 8.41
C ARG A 159 -7.14 -2.87 9.44
N ALA A 160 -6.39 -2.93 10.54
CA ALA A 160 -6.43 -1.95 11.61
C ALA A 160 -5.01 -1.43 11.89
N VAL A 161 -4.85 -0.11 11.95
CA VAL A 161 -3.56 0.54 12.25
C VAL A 161 -3.67 1.52 13.41
N THR A 162 -2.62 1.59 14.20
CA THR A 162 -2.50 2.56 15.29
C THR A 162 -2.31 3.97 14.75
N VAL A 163 -2.95 4.96 15.37
CA VAL A 163 -2.76 6.37 15.03
C VAL A 163 -1.95 7.05 16.13
N ARG A 164 -0.87 7.74 15.77
CA ARG A 164 -0.07 8.54 16.72
C ARG A 164 -0.92 9.72 17.24
N VAL A 165 -0.84 10.01 18.54
CA VAL A 165 -1.57 11.13 19.15
C VAL A 165 -1.03 12.47 18.62
N HIS A 166 0.30 12.57 18.53
CA HIS A 166 1.01 13.73 18.03
C HIS A 166 2.17 13.27 17.14
N PRO A 167 2.42 13.88 15.97
CA PRO A 167 3.44 13.40 15.03
C PRO A 167 4.87 13.31 15.62
N ARG A 168 5.20 14.19 16.58
CA ARG A 168 6.50 14.24 17.25
C ARG A 168 6.66 13.25 18.41
N MET A 169 5.55 12.71 18.93
CA MET A 169 5.56 11.79 20.07
C MET A 169 5.37 10.36 19.59
N ARG A 170 5.94 9.40 20.32
CA ARG A 170 5.79 7.96 20.01
C ARG A 170 4.50 7.37 20.58
N THR A 171 3.76 8.12 21.40
CA THR A 171 2.50 7.71 22.01
C THR A 171 1.41 7.53 20.95
N VAL A 172 0.72 6.38 20.99
CA VAL A 172 -0.37 6.01 20.09
C VAL A 172 -1.73 6.10 20.80
N ARG A 173 -2.80 6.29 20.02
CA ARG A 173 -4.18 6.19 20.51
C ARG A 173 -4.57 4.73 20.71
N ASN A 174 -5.42 4.47 21.70
CA ASN A 174 -6.00 3.15 21.97
C ASN A 174 -7.14 2.78 21.00
N ILE A 175 -7.55 3.72 20.13
CA ILE A 175 -8.54 3.49 19.07
C ILE A 175 -7.78 3.35 17.75
N PHE A 176 -7.93 2.19 17.13
CA PHE A 176 -7.32 1.88 15.85
C PHE A 176 -8.15 2.48 14.71
N ARG A 177 -7.47 2.90 13.65
CA ARG A 177 -8.11 3.29 12.40
C ARG A 177 -8.16 2.08 11.49
N THR A 178 -9.33 1.80 10.95
CA THR A 178 -9.52 0.71 10.00
C THR A 178 -9.48 1.20 8.55
N TYR A 179 -9.03 0.32 7.66
CA TYR A 179 -9.12 0.47 6.21
C TYR A 179 -9.15 -0.92 5.57
N VAL A 180 -9.51 -0.97 4.30
CA VAL A 180 -9.50 -2.22 3.53
C VAL A 180 -8.38 -2.17 2.50
N ASP A 181 -7.52 -3.18 2.51
CA ASP A 181 -6.56 -3.42 1.43
C ASP A 181 -7.26 -4.08 0.27
N LEU A 182 -7.29 -3.39 -0.86
CA LEU A 182 -7.99 -3.84 -2.05
C LEU A 182 -7.25 -5.01 -2.70
N VAL A 183 -7.96 -6.12 -2.91
CA VAL A 183 -7.48 -7.27 -3.67
C VAL A 183 -8.12 -7.28 -5.06
N HIS A 184 -9.40 -6.95 -5.13
CA HIS A 184 -10.15 -6.90 -6.37
C HIS A 184 -11.26 -5.84 -6.31
N ILE A 185 -11.52 -5.19 -7.44
CA ILE A 185 -12.60 -4.23 -7.60
C ILE A 185 -13.47 -4.62 -8.79
N LYS A 186 -14.78 -4.63 -8.58
CA LYS A 186 -15.79 -4.90 -9.61
C LYS A 186 -16.71 -3.68 -9.74
N LEU A 187 -16.76 -3.10 -10.93
CA LEU A 187 -17.72 -2.03 -11.23
C LEU A 187 -19.13 -2.64 -11.38
N LEU A 188 -20.08 -2.09 -10.63
CA LEU A 188 -21.50 -2.41 -10.75
C LEU A 188 -22.11 -1.40 -11.72
N ARG A 189 -22.55 -1.89 -12.88
CA ARG A 189 -23.31 -1.09 -13.85
C ARG A 189 -24.77 -1.00 -13.44
#